data_AF-A0A3M6X904-F1
#
_entry.id   AF-A0A3M6X904-F1
#
_cell.length_a   1.000
_cell.length_b   1.000
_cell.length_c   1.000
_cell.angle_alpha   90.00
_cell.angle_beta   90.00
_cell.angle_gamma   90.00
#
_symmetry.space_group_name_H-M   'P 1'
#
loop_
_entity.id
_entity.type
_entity.pdbx_description
1 polymer ?
#
loop_
_entity_poly.entity_id
_entity_poly.type
_entity_poly.pdbx_seq_one_letter_code
_entity_poly.pdbx_strand_id
1 'polypeptide(L)'
;MFNGADPGESHNEDAFNKAYENNVNVYMIFSANKSGEYFGYARMASRISGEPVSFGSAAESEETKAFGIPQSIPTPATETAPKGHIVDDSARGTIFWEADLSDAEAASPTTESGEDGDRQHWGRQFKIEWVSTARLPFFRTRGLRNPWNANREVKIARDGTELEPGIGRRLLQMFHRPPLHAQPAVPVFNVYHS
;
A
#
# COMPACT_ATOMS: atom_id res chain seq x y z
N MET A 1 -3.73 -0.53 3.30
CA MET A 1 -4.48 -0.01 2.14
C MET A 1 -4.49 1.48 2.32
N PHE A 2 -4.00 2.16 1.30
CA PHE A 2 -3.61 3.55 1.29
C PHE A 2 -4.74 4.27 0.54
N ASN A 3 -5.62 4.95 1.26
CA ASN A 3 -6.73 5.69 0.69
C ASN A 3 -6.64 7.14 1.17
N GLY A 4 -6.42 8.05 0.22
CA GLY A 4 -6.92 9.42 0.18
C GLY A 4 -6.58 10.33 1.36
N ALA A 5 -5.64 11.25 1.11
CA ALA A 5 -5.57 12.60 1.68
C ALA A 5 -6.22 12.77 3.07
N ASP A 6 -5.57 12.24 4.10
CA ASP A 6 -5.81 12.65 5.48
C ASP A 6 -4.72 13.69 5.81
N PRO A 7 -5.03 14.88 6.39
CA PRO A 7 -4.05 15.88 6.84
C PRO A 7 -3.05 15.37 7.90
N GLY A 8 -2.99 14.05 8.11
CA GLY A 8 -2.03 13.35 8.94
C GLY A 8 -0.86 12.69 8.22
N GLU A 9 -0.75 12.74 6.89
CA GLU A 9 0.41 12.14 6.22
C GLU A 9 1.73 12.82 6.62
N SER A 10 1.73 14.13 6.89
CA SER A 10 2.91 14.87 7.35
C SER A 10 3.37 14.48 8.77
N HIS A 11 2.45 14.20 9.70
CA HIS A 11 2.84 13.84 11.07
C HIS A 11 3.54 12.48 11.13
N ASN A 12 3.18 11.58 10.22
CA ASN A 12 3.80 10.27 10.12
C ASN A 12 5.22 10.38 9.56
N GLU A 13 5.46 11.25 8.58
CA GLU A 13 6.80 11.47 8.04
C GLU A 13 7.79 11.92 9.11
N ASP A 14 7.42 12.93 9.90
CA ASP A 14 8.27 13.45 10.98
C ASP A 14 8.56 12.38 12.04
N ALA A 15 7.55 11.57 12.40
CA ALA A 15 7.70 10.48 13.35
C ALA A 15 8.66 9.41 12.84
N PHE A 16 8.52 9.00 11.57
CA PHE A 16 9.40 8.01 10.95
C PHE A 16 10.84 8.51 10.82
N ASN A 17 11.04 9.76 10.40
CA ASN A 17 12.36 10.36 10.30
C ASN A 17 13.02 10.46 11.67
N LYS A 18 12.32 10.99 12.67
CA LYS A 18 12.81 11.04 14.05
C LYS A 18 13.15 9.66 14.58
N ALA A 19 12.33 8.65 14.31
CA ALA A 19 12.60 7.29 14.71
C ALA A 19 13.87 6.74 14.06
N TYR A 20 14.07 6.98 12.76
CA TYR A 20 15.24 6.51 12.00
C TYR A 20 16.55 7.19 12.42
N GLU A 21 16.49 8.46 12.82
CA GLU A 21 17.65 9.19 13.32
C GLU A 21 18.10 8.74 14.70
N ASN A 22 17.13 8.44 15.57
CA ASN A 22 17.40 8.14 16.98
C ASN A 22 17.54 6.65 17.26
N ASN A 23 17.15 5.77 16.34
CA ASN A 23 17.17 4.33 16.54
C ASN A 23 17.89 3.62 15.39
N VAL A 24 18.68 2.61 15.76
CA VAL A 24 19.40 1.76 14.80
C VAL A 24 18.43 0.92 13.96
N ASN A 25 17.28 0.54 14.52
CA ASN A 25 16.28 -0.28 13.83
C ASN A 25 14.88 0.30 14.03
N VAL A 26 14.23 0.65 12.93
CA VAL A 26 12.82 1.01 12.88
C VAL A 26 12.08 -0.06 12.10
N TYR A 27 11.01 -0.61 12.68
CA TYR A 27 10.19 -1.65 12.06
C TYR A 27 8.79 -1.14 11.78
N MET A 28 8.25 -1.53 10.63
CA MET A 28 6.88 -1.28 10.21
C MET A 28 6.14 -2.61 10.17
N ILE A 29 5.00 -2.70 10.86
CA ILE A 29 4.13 -3.87 10.83
C ILE A 29 2.92 -3.54 9.96
N PHE A 30 2.65 -4.38 8.97
CA PHE A 30 1.59 -4.14 8.00
C PHE A 30 0.34 -4.95 8.33
N SER A 31 -0.81 -4.28 8.29
CA SER A 31 -2.14 -4.91 8.35
C SER A 31 -3.09 -4.22 7.39
N ALA A 32 -4.15 -4.91 6.97
CA ALA A 32 -5.22 -4.32 6.17
C ALA A 32 -6.52 -4.22 6.97
N ASN A 33 -7.30 -3.17 6.72
CA ASN A 33 -8.58 -2.96 7.37
C ASN A 33 -9.52 -4.14 7.09
N LYS A 34 -10.17 -4.64 8.15
CA LYS A 34 -11.10 -5.78 8.11
C LYS A 34 -10.49 -7.12 7.65
N SER A 35 -9.17 -7.24 7.55
CA SER A 35 -8.50 -8.51 7.19
C SER A 35 -8.48 -9.54 8.32
N GLY A 36 -8.44 -9.08 9.57
CA GLY A 36 -8.29 -9.97 10.73
C GLY A 36 -6.86 -10.50 10.93
N GLU A 37 -5.87 -10.00 10.18
CA GLU A 37 -4.49 -10.48 10.25
C GLU A 37 -3.44 -9.40 9.92
N TYR A 38 -2.20 -9.66 10.33
CA TYR A 38 -1.04 -8.93 9.87
C TYR A 38 -0.43 -9.61 8.65
N PHE A 39 0.14 -8.79 7.75
CA PHE A 39 0.65 -9.18 6.45
C PHE A 39 2.17 -9.34 6.44
N GLY A 40 2.82 -8.98 7.54
CA GLY A 40 4.26 -9.04 7.66
C GLY A 40 4.81 -7.79 8.31
N TYR A 41 6.12 -7.71 8.34
CA TYR A 41 6.83 -6.55 8.83
C TYR A 41 8.12 -6.31 8.04
N ALA A 42 8.49 -5.05 7.95
CA ALA A 42 9.69 -4.60 7.26
C ALA A 42 10.51 -3.70 8.18
N ARG A 43 11.81 -3.59 7.89
CA ARG A 43 12.69 -2.60 8.51
C ARG A 43 12.81 -1.39 7.60
N MET A 44 12.82 -0.20 8.17
CA MET A 44 13.14 1.02 7.43
C MET A 44 14.60 0.99 6.98
N ALA A 45 14.84 1.20 5.68
CA ALA A 45 16.16 1.11 5.06
C ALA A 45 16.73 2.48 4.64
N SER A 46 15.88 3.51 4.55
CA SER A 46 16.32 4.89 4.33
C SER A 46 15.45 5.88 5.09
N ARG A 47 15.96 7.11 5.27
CA ARG A 47 15.14 8.26 5.65
C ARG A 47 14.06 8.52 4.58
N ILE A 48 13.02 9.21 4.99
CA ILE A 48 12.04 9.82 4.09
C ILE A 48 12.70 11.07 3.50
N SER A 49 12.99 11.02 2.21
CA SER A 49 13.72 12.07 1.50
C SER A 49 13.30 12.14 0.03
N GLY A 50 13.28 13.34 -0.53
CA GLY A 50 13.00 13.58 -1.95
C GLY A 50 11.81 14.52 -2.17
N GLU A 51 11.49 14.71 -3.45
CA GLU A 51 10.26 15.40 -3.88
C GLU A 51 9.02 14.56 -3.53
N PRO A 52 7.88 15.20 -3.19
CA PRO A 52 6.62 14.51 -3.02
C PRO A 52 6.28 13.73 -4.28
N VAL A 53 5.81 12.49 -4.11
CA VAL A 53 5.53 11.64 -5.26
C VAL A 53 4.25 12.13 -5.91
N SER A 54 4.39 12.83 -7.04
CA SER A 54 3.26 13.20 -7.89
C SER A 54 3.05 12.07 -8.90
N PHE A 55 1.95 11.33 -8.80
CA PHE A 55 1.52 10.42 -9.86
C PHE A 55 0.84 11.24 -10.97
N GLY A 56 1.60 12.11 -11.62
CA GLY A 56 1.13 13.02 -12.68
C GLY A 56 2.22 13.23 -13.73
N SER A 57 2.04 12.59 -14.89
CA SER A 57 2.87 12.67 -16.10
C SER A 57 4.35 12.28 -15.90
N ALA A 58 4.63 10.98 -15.95
CA ALA A 58 5.93 10.53 -16.43
C ALA A 58 6.04 11.00 -17.88
N ALA A 59 6.85 12.02 -18.13
CA ALA A 59 7.45 12.19 -19.45
C ALA A 59 8.11 10.85 -19.79
N GLU A 60 7.56 10.18 -20.80
CA GLU A 60 8.11 8.98 -21.40
C GLU A 60 9.59 9.23 -21.69
N SER A 61 10.45 8.64 -20.85
CA SER A 61 11.79 8.30 -21.28
C SER A 61 11.59 7.04 -22.12
N GLU A 62 11.69 7.21 -23.43
CA GLU A 62 11.75 6.10 -24.38
C GLU A 62 12.78 5.06 -23.91
N GLU A 63 12.52 3.78 -24.20
CA GLU A 63 13.38 2.60 -23.96
C GLU A 63 13.15 1.80 -22.66
N THR A 64 11.92 1.33 -22.41
CA THR A 64 11.70 -0.09 -22.07
C THR A 64 10.30 -0.51 -22.50
N LYS A 65 10.18 -1.14 -23.68
CA LYS A 65 8.94 -1.80 -24.11
C LYS A 65 8.75 -3.08 -23.28
N ALA A 66 8.15 -2.94 -22.09
CA ALA A 66 7.80 -4.05 -21.24
C ALA A 66 6.57 -4.77 -21.84
N PHE A 67 6.79 -5.96 -22.38
CA PHE A 67 5.73 -6.88 -22.81
C PHE A 67 4.75 -7.13 -21.65
N GLY A 68 3.47 -6.83 -21.87
CA GLY A 68 2.37 -7.20 -20.96
C GLY A 68 1.67 -6.07 -20.20
N ILE A 69 2.00 -4.80 -20.48
CA ILE A 69 1.26 -3.65 -19.94
C ILE A 69 0.25 -3.17 -21.00
N PRO A 70 -1.04 -2.97 -20.65
CA PRO A 70 -2.06 -2.53 -21.61
C PRO A 70 -1.71 -1.17 -22.20
N GLN A 71 -1.80 -1.06 -23.53
CA GLN A 71 -1.49 0.18 -24.25
C GLN A 71 -2.76 1.01 -24.41
N SER A 72 -2.73 2.28 -24.00
CA SER A 72 -3.83 3.23 -24.18
C SER A 72 -3.60 4.09 -25.42
N ILE A 73 -4.44 3.94 -26.45
CA ILE A 73 -4.37 4.75 -27.68
C ILE A 73 -5.48 5.81 -27.60
N PRO A 74 -5.15 7.11 -27.53
CA PRO A 74 -6.16 8.16 -27.47
C PRO A 74 -6.90 8.26 -28.80
N THR A 75 -8.23 8.39 -28.73
CA THR A 75 -9.09 8.59 -29.90
C THR A 75 -9.74 9.98 -29.84
N PRO A 76 -9.58 10.81 -30.90
CA PRO A 76 -10.28 12.08 -30.97
C PRO A 76 -11.78 11.87 -31.13
N ALA A 77 -12.59 12.82 -30.65
CA ALA A 77 -14.04 12.77 -30.81
C ALA A 77 -14.42 12.74 -32.30
N THR A 78 -15.36 11.86 -32.65
CA THR A 78 -15.94 11.77 -34.01
C THR A 78 -17.43 12.13 -33.92
N GLU A 79 -18.10 12.49 -35.03
CA GLU A 79 -19.53 12.87 -35.03
C GLU A 79 -20.46 11.89 -34.30
N THR A 80 -20.08 10.62 -34.18
CA THR A 80 -20.88 9.55 -33.57
C THR A 80 -20.31 8.97 -32.27
N ALA A 81 -19.13 9.40 -31.82
CA ALA A 81 -18.48 8.87 -30.62
C ALA A 81 -17.76 9.97 -29.80
N PRO A 82 -17.96 10.01 -28.46
CA PRO A 82 -17.29 10.97 -27.59
C PRO A 82 -15.76 10.87 -27.65
N LYS A 83 -15.05 11.82 -27.06
CA LYS A 83 -13.60 11.68 -26.81
C LYS A 83 -13.38 10.52 -25.83
N GLY A 84 -12.33 9.73 -26.05
CA GLY A 84 -12.02 8.61 -25.18
C GLY A 84 -10.71 7.93 -25.55
N HIS A 85 -10.41 6.82 -24.91
CA HIS A 85 -9.18 6.06 -25.14
C HIS A 85 -9.47 4.57 -25.33
N ILE A 86 -8.75 3.95 -26.27
CA ILE A 86 -8.78 2.50 -26.49
C ILE A 86 -7.73 1.88 -25.57
N VAL A 87 -8.16 0.97 -24.70
CA VAL A 87 -7.26 0.14 -23.90
C VAL A 87 -7.07 -1.19 -24.64
N ASP A 88 -5.86 -1.41 -25.16
CA ASP A 88 -5.45 -2.68 -25.77
C ASP A 88 -4.64 -3.51 -24.75
N ASP A 89 -5.30 -4.53 -24.19
CA ASP A 89 -4.65 -5.58 -23.40
C ASP A 89 -4.50 -6.85 -24.23
N SER A 90 -3.61 -6.79 -25.22
CA SER A 90 -3.24 -7.91 -26.09
C SER A 90 -2.74 -9.13 -25.31
N ALA A 91 -2.20 -8.96 -24.10
CA ALA A 91 -1.77 -10.07 -23.26
C ALA A 91 -2.96 -10.89 -22.71
N ARG A 92 -4.12 -10.25 -22.56
CA ARG A 92 -5.38 -10.86 -22.10
C ARG A 92 -6.42 -10.99 -23.21
N GLY A 93 -6.07 -10.63 -24.45
CA GLY A 93 -6.93 -10.73 -25.62
C GLY A 93 -8.18 -9.83 -25.56
N THR A 94 -8.12 -8.70 -24.85
CA THR A 94 -9.27 -7.82 -24.65
C THR A 94 -8.93 -6.39 -25.08
N ILE A 95 -9.80 -5.81 -25.90
CA ILE A 95 -9.73 -4.40 -26.32
C ILE A 95 -11.06 -3.76 -25.97
N PHE A 96 -11.04 -2.66 -25.22
CA PHE A 96 -12.25 -1.89 -24.89
C PHE A 96 -11.99 -0.38 -24.96
N TRP A 97 -13.07 0.38 -25.19
CA TRP A 97 -13.04 1.83 -25.32
C TRP A 97 -13.71 2.47 -24.11
N GLU A 98 -13.05 3.44 -23.48
CA GLU A 98 -13.60 4.23 -22.38
C GLU A 98 -13.87 5.67 -22.82
N ALA A 99 -15.07 6.18 -22.54
CA ALA A 99 -15.49 7.55 -22.85
C ALA A 99 -15.09 8.53 -21.75
N ASP A 100 -14.48 9.66 -22.11
CA ASP A 100 -14.23 10.76 -21.18
C ASP A 100 -15.53 11.57 -20.99
N LEU A 101 -16.32 11.23 -19.96
CA LEU A 101 -17.53 11.96 -19.59
C LEU A 101 -17.19 13.17 -18.71
N SER A 102 -16.57 14.19 -19.29
CA SER A 102 -16.37 15.48 -18.65
C SER A 102 -16.85 16.63 -19.54
N ASP A 103 -18.16 16.73 -19.78
CA ASP A 103 -18.81 18.03 -20.03
C ASP A 103 -20.35 17.95 -19.94
N ALA A 104 -20.94 18.64 -18.96
CA ALA A 104 -22.37 19.00 -18.93
C ALA A 104 -22.56 20.22 -18.01
N GLU A 105 -22.38 21.39 -18.62
CA GLU A 105 -22.72 22.76 -18.20
C GLU A 105 -23.86 22.97 -17.18
N ALA A 106 -23.57 23.79 -16.15
CA ALA A 106 -24.52 24.72 -15.53
C ALA A 106 -23.79 25.94 -14.91
N ALA A 107 -23.61 26.99 -15.71
CA ALA A 107 -23.52 28.44 -15.39
C ALA A 107 -22.88 28.95 -14.05
N SER A 108 -21.65 29.49 -14.18
CA SER A 108 -21.06 30.77 -13.65
C SER A 108 -21.49 31.39 -12.29
N PRO A 109 -20.56 32.00 -11.49
CA PRO A 109 -19.59 32.98 -11.99
C PRO A 109 -18.12 32.88 -11.53
N THR A 110 -17.23 33.33 -12.45
CA THR A 110 -15.94 34.03 -12.26
C THR A 110 -15.91 34.87 -10.97
N THR A 111 -14.86 34.98 -10.17
CA THR A 111 -13.39 35.09 -10.30
C THR A 111 -12.90 34.80 -8.84
N GLU A 112 -11.72 34.28 -8.46
CA GLU A 112 -10.41 34.94 -8.37
C GLU A 112 -9.38 33.86 -7.97
N SER A 113 -8.19 33.96 -8.56
CA SER A 113 -6.90 33.33 -8.24
C SER A 113 -6.79 32.44 -6.98
N GLY A 114 -6.53 31.14 -7.20
CA GLY A 114 -6.17 30.18 -6.16
C GLY A 114 -5.76 28.85 -6.78
N GLU A 115 -4.46 28.76 -7.05
CA GLU A 115 -3.60 27.62 -7.39
C GLU A 115 -4.17 26.20 -7.34
N ASP A 116 -3.84 25.46 -8.41
CA ASP A 116 -3.69 24.00 -8.49
C ASP A 116 -4.76 23.17 -7.76
N GLY A 117 -5.76 22.75 -8.53
CA GLY A 117 -6.66 21.67 -8.15
C GLY A 117 -5.86 20.41 -7.82
N ASP A 118 -5.73 20.15 -6.52
CA ASP A 118 -5.62 18.84 -5.87
C ASP A 118 -4.93 17.75 -6.72
N ARG A 119 -3.71 18.04 -7.19
CA ARG A 119 -2.77 16.96 -7.48
C ARG A 119 -2.61 16.23 -6.15
N GLN A 120 -3.09 15.00 -6.07
CA GLN A 120 -2.87 14.13 -4.92
C GLN A 120 -1.37 13.97 -4.71
N HIS A 121 -0.77 14.86 -3.92
CA HIS A 121 0.63 14.81 -3.58
C HIS A 121 0.77 13.70 -2.55
N TRP A 122 1.09 12.51 -3.05
CA TRP A 122 1.51 11.42 -2.19
C TRP A 122 2.74 11.89 -1.40
N GLY A 123 2.82 11.52 -0.12
CA GLY A 123 3.97 11.85 0.72
C GLY A 123 5.33 11.45 0.12
N ARG A 124 6.41 11.88 0.76
CA ARG A 124 7.77 11.59 0.31
C ARG A 124 8.09 10.09 0.40
N GLN A 125 8.93 9.60 -0.51
CA GLN A 125 9.30 8.17 -0.56
C GLN A 125 10.41 7.80 0.42
N PHE A 126 10.44 6.53 0.81
CA PHE A 126 11.53 5.90 1.55
C PHE A 126 11.61 4.41 1.26
N LYS A 127 12.79 3.82 1.50
CA LYS A 127 13.06 2.41 1.25
C LYS A 127 12.78 1.60 2.51
N ILE A 128 12.22 0.41 2.30
CA ILE A 128 12.02 -0.60 3.34
C ILE A 128 12.64 -1.93 2.90
N GLU A 129 13.01 -2.75 3.86
CA GLU A 129 13.51 -4.11 3.68
C GLU A 129 12.55 -5.09 4.36
N TRP A 130 11.89 -5.94 3.58
CA TRP A 130 10.97 -6.94 4.12
C TRP A 130 11.75 -7.99 4.93
N VAL A 131 11.42 -8.09 6.22
CA VAL A 131 12.03 -9.09 7.11
C VAL A 131 11.16 -10.34 7.17
N SER A 132 9.84 -10.17 7.14
CA SER A 132 8.90 -11.29 7.02
C SER A 132 7.64 -10.89 6.28
N THR A 133 7.18 -11.76 5.38
CA THR A 133 5.87 -11.66 4.71
C THR A 133 4.86 -12.66 5.29
N ALA A 134 5.24 -13.39 6.35
CA ALA A 134 4.38 -14.36 7.00
C ALA A 134 3.10 -13.71 7.53
N ARG A 135 1.98 -14.43 7.37
CA ARG A 135 0.68 -13.98 7.89
C ARG A 135 0.57 -14.27 9.38
N LEU A 136 0.12 -13.30 10.15
CA LEU A 136 -0.14 -13.45 11.58
C LEU A 136 -1.60 -13.08 11.90
N PRO A 137 -2.48 -14.07 12.09
CA PRO A 137 -3.87 -13.81 12.47
C PRO A 137 -4.00 -13.07 13.80
N PHE A 138 -4.91 -12.10 13.90
CA PHE A 138 -5.11 -11.26 15.09
C PHE A 138 -5.53 -12.04 16.34
N PHE A 139 -6.18 -13.20 16.19
CA PHE A 139 -6.50 -14.03 17.35
C PHE A 139 -5.23 -14.52 18.08
N ARG A 140 -4.10 -14.65 17.38
CA ARG A 140 -2.82 -15.05 17.98
C ARG A 140 -2.17 -13.95 18.80
N THR A 141 -2.53 -12.69 18.56
CA THR A 141 -2.02 -11.53 19.30
C THR A 141 -3.00 -11.04 20.38
N ARG A 142 -4.08 -11.81 20.64
CA ARG A 142 -5.06 -11.48 21.68
C ARG A 142 -4.39 -11.28 23.03
N GLY A 143 -4.78 -10.21 23.73
CA GLY A 143 -4.20 -9.83 25.03
C GLY A 143 -2.86 -9.09 24.96
N LEU A 144 -2.22 -8.98 23.78
CA LEU A 144 -1.08 -8.09 23.61
C LEU A 144 -1.58 -6.65 23.50
N ARG A 145 -1.17 -5.79 24.42
CA ARG A 145 -1.65 -4.41 24.57
C ARG A 145 -0.50 -3.43 24.49
N ASN A 146 -0.75 -2.25 23.94
CA ASN A 146 0.24 -1.19 23.77
C ASN A 146 0.04 -0.05 24.79
N PRO A 147 0.92 0.09 25.80
CA PRO A 147 0.85 1.20 26.77
C PRO A 147 0.84 2.59 26.12
N TRP A 148 1.50 2.74 24.96
CA TRP A 148 1.58 4.02 24.23
C TRP A 148 0.30 4.38 23.48
N ASN A 149 -0.68 3.46 23.41
CA ASN A 149 -1.96 3.68 22.73
C ASN A 149 -3.14 3.38 23.67
N ALA A 150 -3.17 4.03 24.83
CA ALA A 150 -4.19 3.87 25.86
C ALA A 150 -4.39 2.40 26.31
N ASN A 151 -3.32 1.60 26.28
CA ASN A 151 -3.33 0.18 26.61
C ASN A 151 -4.37 -0.65 25.81
N ARG A 152 -4.70 -0.19 24.60
CA ARG A 152 -5.55 -0.92 23.65
C ARG A 152 -4.82 -2.13 23.11
N GLU A 153 -5.56 -3.13 22.62
CA GLU A 153 -4.94 -4.26 21.93
C GLU A 153 -4.14 -3.78 20.73
N VAL A 154 -3.01 -4.43 20.44
CA VAL A 154 -2.09 -3.98 19.38
C VAL A 154 -2.75 -3.94 17.99
N LYS A 155 -3.77 -4.76 17.74
CA LYS A 155 -4.57 -4.73 16.51
C LYS A 155 -5.48 -3.50 16.38
N ILE A 156 -5.69 -2.75 17.46
CA ILE A 156 -6.51 -1.53 17.52
C ILE A 156 -5.56 -0.35 17.41
N ALA A 157 -4.99 -0.17 16.22
CA ALA A 157 -4.05 0.88 15.88
C ALA A 157 -4.57 1.66 14.66
N ARG A 158 -4.27 2.97 14.60
CA ARG A 158 -4.38 3.77 13.39
C ARG A 158 -3.04 3.76 12.64
N ASP A 159 -3.03 4.30 11.42
CA ASP A 159 -1.80 4.49 10.68
C ASP A 159 -0.81 5.34 11.49
N GLY A 160 0.47 4.95 11.48
CA GLY A 160 1.52 5.61 12.27
C GLY A 160 1.50 5.35 13.78
N THR A 161 0.63 4.46 14.29
CA THR A 161 0.63 4.16 15.74
C THR A 161 1.95 3.50 16.17
N GLU A 162 2.71 4.19 17.02
CA GLU A 162 3.94 3.66 17.60
C GLU A 162 3.67 2.54 18.62
N LEU A 163 4.58 1.56 18.69
CA LEU A 163 4.54 0.46 19.66
C LEU A 163 5.70 0.57 20.64
N GLU A 164 5.41 0.34 21.92
CA GLU A 164 6.44 0.17 22.94
C GLU A 164 7.44 -0.94 22.52
N PRO A 165 8.77 -0.75 22.68
CA PRO A 165 9.77 -1.67 22.14
C PRO A 165 9.62 -3.12 22.59
N GLY A 166 9.28 -3.37 23.86
CA GLY A 166 9.00 -4.70 24.38
C GLY A 166 7.78 -5.35 23.73
N ILE A 167 6.69 -4.60 23.57
CA ILE A 167 5.47 -5.03 22.87
C ILE A 167 5.74 -5.30 21.39
N GLY A 168 6.47 -4.40 20.71
CA GLY A 168 6.88 -4.58 19.32
C GLY A 168 7.71 -5.84 19.13
N ARG A 169 8.74 -6.04 19.97
CA ARG A 169 9.58 -7.25 19.95
C ARG A 169 8.76 -8.53 20.15
N ARG A 170 7.81 -8.51 21.09
CA ARG A 170 6.92 -9.65 21.34
C ARG A 170 5.99 -9.93 20.16
N LEU A 171 5.47 -8.90 19.50
CA LEU A 171 4.69 -9.07 18.27
C LEU A 171 5.53 -9.69 17.15
N LEU A 172 6.75 -9.19 16.92
CA LEU A 172 7.66 -9.74 15.91
C LEU A 172 7.97 -11.23 16.16
N GLN A 173 8.19 -11.63 17.42
CA GLN A 173 8.38 -13.05 17.76
C GLN A 173 7.19 -13.93 17.37
N MET A 174 5.96 -13.42 17.44
CA MET A 174 4.76 -14.20 17.08
C MET A 174 4.70 -14.55 15.59
N PHE A 175 5.28 -13.74 14.69
CA PHE A 175 5.39 -14.05 13.25
C PHE A 175 6.23 -15.30 12.97
N HIS A 176 7.21 -15.62 13.82
CA HIS A 176 8.14 -16.73 13.63
C HIS A 176 7.68 -18.01 14.33
N ARG A 177 6.60 -17.93 15.13
CA ARG A 177 6.09 -19.10 15.84
C ARG A 177 5.22 -19.92 14.90
N PRO A 178 5.54 -21.21 14.67
CA PRO A 178 4.77 -22.07 13.78
C PRO A 178 3.30 -22.17 14.23
N PRO A 179 2.34 -22.28 13.28
CA PRO A 179 0.95 -22.55 13.61
C PRO A 179 0.87 -23.87 14.39
N LEU A 180 0.11 -23.90 15.48
CA LEU A 180 -0.07 -25.11 16.31
C LEU A 180 -0.74 -26.28 15.55
N HIS A 181 -1.18 -26.08 14.30
CA HIS A 181 -1.84 -27.09 13.46
C HIS A 181 -1.10 -27.41 12.16
N ALA A 182 0.18 -27.06 12.02
CA ALA A 182 1.00 -27.67 10.98
C ALA A 182 1.35 -29.10 11.40
N GLN A 183 0.38 -30.02 11.28
CA GLN A 183 0.67 -31.45 11.32
C GLN A 183 1.75 -31.73 10.26
N PRO A 184 2.90 -32.34 10.61
CA PRO A 184 3.80 -32.83 9.59
C PRO A 184 3.00 -33.82 8.75
N ALA A 185 2.93 -33.59 7.44
CA ALA A 185 2.34 -34.55 6.52
C ALA A 185 3.10 -35.86 6.68
N VAL A 186 2.52 -36.82 7.41
CA VAL A 186 3.05 -38.17 7.47
C VAL A 186 2.95 -38.74 6.06
N PRO A 187 4.07 -39.14 5.42
CA PRO A 187 3.99 -39.78 4.12
C PRO A 187 3.24 -41.10 4.31
N VAL A 188 2.06 -41.19 3.68
CA VAL A 188 1.31 -42.44 3.58
C VAL A 188 2.11 -43.33 2.62
N PHE A 189 2.92 -44.23 3.17
CA PHE A 189 3.49 -45.32 2.38
C PHE A 189 2.36 -46.29 2.05
N ASN A 190 1.86 -46.21 0.82
CA ASN A 190 1.03 -47.27 0.26
C ASN A 190 1.89 -48.52 0.12
N VAL A 191 1.76 -49.45 1.06
CA VAL A 191 2.31 -50.79 0.94
C VAL A 191 1.36 -51.57 0.01
N TYR A 192 1.70 -51.63 -1.28
CA TYR A 192 1.11 -52.60 -2.19
C TYR A 192 1.58 -53.99 -1.76
N HIS A 193 0.70 -54.79 -1.16
CA HIS A 193 0.90 -56.24 -1.11
C HIS A 193 0.44 -56.83 -2.45
N SER A 194 1.33 -57.62 -3.05
CA SER A 194 1.06 -58.44 -4.25
C SER A 194 0.26 -59.69 -3.90
#